data_AF-A0A2S9XRU4-F1
#
_entry.id   AF-A0A2S9XRU4-F1
#
_cell.length_a   1.000
_cell.length_b   1.000
_cell.length_c   1.000
_cell.angle_alpha   90.00
_cell.angle_beta   90.00
_cell.angle_gamma   90.00
#
_symmetry.space_group_name_H-M   'P 1'
#
loop_
_entity.id
_entity.type
_entity.pdbx_description
1 polymer ?
#
loop_
_entity_poly.entity_id
_entity_poly.type
_entity_poly.pdbx_seq_one_letter_code
_entity_poly.pdbx_strand_id
1 'polypeptide(L)'
;MTKLGMKFGSPSLVVLAIAPVWIGCAGGVEDSPFTTSATMTTFGGGDGDGDGDETGTASGDGDGDPGDGDGDPNPSCGDGVVQAGEECDLGPENSESGQCTPNCFIASCGDGFVFEGFEDCDDGNPVNTDDCVEGCVAASCGDGFVHEGVEMCDDGNDNDADGCNSMCLPGTCGDGILQEGEQCDDGNSDTSDDCPACQLAFCGDGYIQAGVEACDDGNMESNDACTHPLCEPNVCGDGILYEGMEECDDGNDVDGDACTLACTEAVCGDGVKQVGVEECDDGNNVNDDFCTNNCISLLYFVEGPQTDVPESDLGGWEECWSGLFGTSYPNLTTTILGQECTGSKLLIGCRPVGSENFTVLAMGDREDVLFDTGNGNVTHDANGVSWYFDESYSMGFADLGTGVSRNSCDTSNVNPTLRMCWHTNNNSITSGYRCGTTTLNGNNTWERVIMQAD
;
A
#
# COMPACT_ATOMS: atom_id res chain seq x y z
N MET A 1 8.22 4.06 -47.71
CA MET A 1 7.57 3.48 -46.51
C MET A 1 6.44 4.40 -46.14
N THR A 2 5.22 3.94 -46.39
CA THR A 2 3.98 4.74 -46.35
C THR A 2 3.54 4.93 -44.91
N LYS A 3 3.31 6.19 -44.52
CA LYS A 3 2.85 6.61 -43.18
C LYS A 3 1.33 6.42 -43.13
N LEU A 4 0.84 5.45 -42.34
CA LEU A 4 -0.59 5.27 -42.06
C LEU A 4 -0.90 5.99 -40.74
N GLY A 5 -1.74 7.02 -40.78
CA GLY A 5 -2.30 7.66 -39.59
C GLY A 5 -3.61 6.98 -39.20
N MET A 6 -3.69 6.50 -37.95
CA MET A 6 -4.95 6.07 -37.33
C MET A 6 -5.38 7.15 -36.32
N LYS A 7 -6.55 7.73 -36.57
CA LYS A 7 -7.32 8.52 -35.60
C LYS A 7 -8.06 7.55 -34.68
N PHE A 8 -7.87 7.65 -33.37
CA PHE A 8 -8.77 7.08 -32.39
C PHE A 8 -9.82 8.12 -31.99
N GLY A 9 -11.09 7.75 -32.10
CA GLY A 9 -12.22 8.53 -31.61
C GLY A 9 -12.53 8.19 -30.16
N SER A 10 -12.96 9.19 -29.41
CA SER A 10 -13.40 9.11 -28.01
C SER A 10 -14.56 8.13 -27.82
N PRO A 11 -14.61 7.35 -26.71
CA PRO A 11 -15.80 6.62 -26.36
C PRO A 11 -16.77 7.51 -25.58
N SER A 12 -18.04 7.54 -26.01
CA SER A 12 -19.15 8.10 -25.25
C SER A 12 -19.45 7.21 -24.04
N LEU A 13 -19.40 7.80 -22.86
CA LEU A 13 -19.84 7.21 -21.59
C LEU A 13 -21.37 7.13 -21.57
N VAL A 14 -21.93 5.91 -21.52
CA VAL A 14 -23.36 5.69 -21.27
C VAL A 14 -23.54 5.51 -19.77
N VAL A 15 -24.06 6.54 -19.10
CA VAL A 15 -24.44 6.47 -17.68
C VAL A 15 -25.78 5.76 -17.57
N LEU A 16 -25.77 4.55 -17.00
CA LEU A 16 -26.98 3.81 -16.65
C LEU A 16 -27.37 4.19 -15.21
N ALA A 17 -28.30 5.14 -15.07
CA ALA A 17 -28.88 5.49 -13.77
C ALA A 17 -29.89 4.41 -13.34
N ILE A 18 -29.58 3.65 -12.30
CA ILE A 18 -30.54 2.76 -11.62
C ILE A 18 -30.98 3.47 -10.34
N ALA A 19 -32.25 3.89 -10.31
CA ALA A 19 -32.88 4.48 -9.14
C ALA A 19 -33.31 3.39 -8.15
N PRO A 20 -33.05 3.53 -6.83
CA PRO A 20 -33.60 2.62 -5.84
C PRO A 20 -35.06 3.01 -5.54
N VAL A 21 -35.96 2.05 -5.75
CA VAL A 21 -37.37 2.16 -5.36
C VAL A 21 -37.44 1.97 -3.85
N TRP A 22 -37.76 3.05 -3.13
CA TRP A 22 -38.22 3.01 -1.75
C TRP A 22 -39.69 2.57 -1.73
N ILE A 23 -39.99 1.42 -1.13
CA ILE A 23 -41.35 1.09 -0.69
C ILE A 23 -41.37 1.20 0.84
N GLY A 24 -42.00 2.28 1.30
CA GLY A 24 -42.29 2.52 2.70
C GLY A 24 -43.44 1.64 3.19
N CYS A 25 -43.32 1.25 4.46
CA CYS A 25 -44.38 0.63 5.25
C CYS A 25 -45.60 1.54 5.45
N ALA A 26 -46.79 0.94 5.42
CA ALA A 26 -47.97 1.42 6.15
C ALA A 26 -48.76 0.20 6.64
N GLY A 27 -49.08 0.17 7.94
CA GLY A 27 -49.49 -1.01 8.68
C GLY A 27 -50.97 -1.38 8.64
N GLY A 28 -51.32 -2.38 9.47
CA GLY A 28 -52.69 -2.79 9.74
C GLY A 28 -52.80 -4.25 10.16
N VAL A 29 -52.94 -4.45 11.47
CA VAL A 29 -53.24 -5.65 12.26
C VAL A 29 -54.33 -6.58 11.69
N GLU A 30 -54.23 -7.89 11.96
CA GLU A 30 -55.22 -8.76 12.65
C GLU A 30 -54.62 -10.19 12.84
N ASP A 31 -54.52 -10.62 14.10
CA ASP A 31 -54.74 -11.97 14.67
C ASP A 31 -54.08 -13.27 14.15
N SER A 32 -53.15 -13.78 14.97
CA SER A 32 -53.16 -15.12 15.63
C SER A 32 -51.85 -15.92 15.51
N PRO A 33 -51.22 -16.32 16.63
CA PRO A 33 -50.09 -17.25 16.63
C PRO A 33 -50.58 -18.70 16.65
N PHE A 34 -50.18 -19.51 15.66
CA PHE A 34 -50.32 -20.97 15.73
C PHE A 34 -48.96 -21.59 16.07
N THR A 35 -48.72 -21.73 17.37
CA THR A 35 -47.69 -22.61 17.93
C THR A 35 -48.29 -24.01 18.06
N THR A 36 -47.71 -25.01 17.40
CA THR A 36 -47.92 -26.42 17.77
C THR A 36 -46.64 -26.96 18.37
N SER A 37 -46.58 -26.84 19.69
CA SER A 37 -45.86 -27.74 20.58
C SER A 37 -46.77 -28.96 20.80
N ALA A 38 -46.25 -30.17 20.57
CA ALA A 38 -46.96 -31.40 20.87
C ALA A 38 -46.54 -31.88 22.27
N THR A 39 -47.44 -31.71 23.22
CA THR A 39 -47.30 -32.14 24.61
C THR A 39 -47.70 -33.60 24.78
N MET A 40 -46.87 -34.34 25.54
CA MET A 40 -47.22 -35.62 26.18
C MET A 40 -48.53 -35.52 26.97
N THR A 41 -49.43 -36.47 26.76
CA THR A 41 -50.60 -36.69 27.60
C THR A 41 -50.19 -37.37 28.92
N THR A 42 -50.33 -36.62 30.02
CA THR A 42 -50.45 -37.14 31.37
C THR A 42 -51.92 -37.47 31.66
N PHE A 43 -52.19 -38.69 32.15
CA PHE A 43 -53.47 -39.05 32.76
C PHE A 43 -53.35 -38.91 34.28
N GLY A 44 -54.32 -38.20 34.87
CA GLY A 44 -54.40 -37.89 36.30
C GLY A 44 -54.73 -39.10 37.16
N GLY A 45 -54.33 -38.99 38.43
CA GLY A 45 -54.52 -39.98 39.47
C GLY A 45 -55.94 -40.10 40.02
N GLY A 46 -56.12 -41.15 40.81
CA GLY A 46 -57.28 -41.40 41.66
C GLY A 46 -56.86 -42.39 42.75
N ASP A 47 -56.89 -41.93 43.99
CA ASP A 47 -56.49 -42.63 45.21
C ASP A 47 -57.49 -43.74 45.60
N GLY A 48 -56.99 -44.79 46.25
CA GLY A 48 -57.82 -45.87 46.78
C GLY A 48 -57.05 -46.76 47.75
N ASP A 49 -57.13 -46.41 49.03
CA ASP A 49 -56.61 -47.16 50.18
C ASP A 49 -57.22 -48.56 50.28
N GLY A 50 -56.39 -49.55 50.62
CA GLY A 50 -56.81 -50.92 50.86
C GLY A 50 -55.76 -51.72 51.63
N ASP A 51 -55.72 -51.50 52.94
CA ASP A 51 -55.04 -52.36 53.91
C ASP A 51 -55.57 -53.80 53.83
N GLY A 52 -54.66 -54.77 53.77
CA GLY A 52 -54.97 -56.20 53.72
C GLY A 52 -53.75 -57.02 54.08
N ASP A 53 -53.49 -57.07 55.38
CA ASP A 53 -52.62 -58.01 56.09
C ASP A 53 -52.90 -59.48 55.70
N GLU A 54 -51.85 -60.31 55.70
CA GLU A 54 -51.82 -61.72 56.14
C GLU A 54 -50.46 -62.33 55.76
N THR A 55 -49.52 -62.22 56.71
CA THR A 55 -48.39 -63.14 56.82
C THR A 55 -48.89 -64.52 57.25
N GLY A 56 -48.69 -65.54 56.43
CA GLY A 56 -49.02 -66.93 56.75
C GLY A 56 -47.82 -67.86 56.53
N THR A 57 -47.07 -68.10 57.60
CA THR A 57 -46.00 -69.11 57.68
C THR A 57 -46.55 -70.53 57.75
N ALA A 58 -45.78 -71.45 57.16
CA ALA A 58 -45.50 -72.82 57.62
C ALA A 58 -46.47 -73.98 57.26
N SER A 59 -45.79 -75.02 56.76
CA SER A 59 -46.01 -76.46 56.96
C SER A 59 -47.07 -77.16 56.11
N GLY A 60 -46.56 -77.89 55.12
CA GLY A 60 -47.22 -79.02 54.48
C GLY A 60 -46.17 -80.06 54.13
N ASP A 61 -45.82 -80.88 55.12
CA ASP A 61 -44.94 -82.06 54.96
C ASP A 61 -45.61 -83.08 54.03
N GLY A 62 -44.82 -83.59 53.08
CA GLY A 62 -45.21 -84.65 52.15
C GLY A 62 -43.97 -85.44 51.73
N ASP A 63 -43.47 -86.24 52.66
CA ASP A 63 -42.38 -87.19 52.45
C ASP A 63 -42.73 -88.24 51.39
N GLY A 64 -41.81 -88.46 50.44
CA GLY A 64 -41.71 -89.72 49.72
C GLY A 64 -41.25 -89.60 48.26
N ASP A 65 -39.95 -89.65 48.00
CA ASP A 65 -39.33 -90.84 47.39
C ASP A 65 -37.79 -90.74 47.43
N PRO A 66 -37.06 -91.73 47.97
CA PRO A 66 -35.62 -91.81 47.83
C PRO A 66 -35.25 -92.81 46.73
N GLY A 67 -34.67 -92.30 45.64
CA GLY A 67 -33.63 -93.02 44.92
C GLY A 67 -33.89 -93.27 43.45
N ASP A 68 -33.23 -92.43 42.66
CA ASP A 68 -32.75 -92.79 41.34
C ASP A 68 -31.44 -92.02 41.19
N GLY A 69 -30.34 -92.75 41.24
CA GLY A 69 -29.09 -92.26 40.71
C GLY A 69 -29.07 -92.58 39.24
N ASP A 70 -29.50 -91.63 38.43
CA ASP A 70 -29.06 -91.45 37.07
C ASP A 70 -28.09 -90.27 37.08
N GLY A 71 -26.85 -90.56 36.68
CA GLY A 71 -25.90 -89.49 36.42
C GLY A 71 -26.45 -88.69 35.26
N ASP A 72 -26.96 -87.50 35.54
CA ASP A 72 -27.02 -86.44 34.55
C ASP A 72 -25.60 -86.33 33.97
N PRO A 73 -25.38 -86.66 32.68
CA PRO A 73 -24.19 -86.15 32.04
C PRO A 73 -24.37 -84.64 32.12
N ASN A 74 -23.48 -83.99 32.87
CA ASN A 74 -23.39 -82.54 32.89
C ASN A 74 -23.53 -82.06 31.43
N PRO A 75 -24.56 -81.27 31.05
CA PRO A 75 -24.87 -80.98 29.66
C PRO A 75 -23.60 -80.46 29.01
N SER A 76 -23.07 -81.28 28.11
CA SER A 76 -21.74 -81.07 27.55
C SER A 76 -21.92 -80.59 26.14
N CYS A 77 -21.82 -79.27 25.98
CA CYS A 77 -21.81 -78.64 24.68
C CYS A 77 -20.83 -79.36 23.73
N GLY A 78 -21.31 -79.69 22.52
CA GLY A 78 -20.54 -80.35 21.48
C GLY A 78 -20.78 -81.87 21.40
N ASP A 79 -21.91 -82.37 21.91
CA ASP A 79 -22.29 -83.79 21.79
C ASP A 79 -23.23 -84.09 20.60
N GLY A 80 -23.64 -83.05 19.88
CA GLY A 80 -24.50 -83.11 18.70
C GLY A 80 -25.99 -83.15 19.03
N VAL A 81 -26.39 -82.87 20.27
CA VAL A 81 -27.79 -82.84 20.72
C VAL A 81 -28.07 -81.56 21.49
N VAL A 82 -28.95 -80.70 20.95
CA VAL A 82 -29.38 -79.47 21.64
C VAL A 82 -30.10 -79.80 22.95
N GLN A 83 -29.49 -79.42 24.06
CA GLN A 83 -29.97 -79.62 25.43
C GLN A 83 -30.48 -78.33 26.09
N ALA A 84 -31.02 -78.43 27.31
CA ALA A 84 -31.54 -77.27 28.02
C ALA A 84 -30.41 -76.29 28.39
N GLY A 85 -30.46 -75.08 27.82
CA GLY A 85 -29.41 -74.05 27.97
C GLY A 85 -28.54 -73.86 26.73
N GLU A 86 -28.70 -74.70 25.70
CA GLU A 86 -28.05 -74.57 24.40
C GLU A 86 -29.03 -74.02 23.35
N GLU A 87 -28.53 -73.22 22.43
CA GLU A 87 -29.30 -72.71 21.27
C GLU A 87 -28.99 -73.51 20.00
N CYS A 88 -27.82 -74.14 19.94
CA CYS A 88 -27.36 -75.02 18.89
C CYS A 88 -26.37 -76.05 19.45
N ASP A 89 -26.21 -77.19 18.79
CA ASP A 89 -25.12 -78.14 19.06
C ASP A 89 -24.86 -78.93 17.77
N LEU A 90 -23.75 -78.60 17.09
CA LEU A 90 -23.30 -79.29 15.87
C LEU A 90 -22.26 -80.38 16.18
N GLY A 91 -22.10 -80.73 17.46
CA GLY A 91 -21.14 -81.71 17.91
C GLY A 91 -19.70 -81.23 17.72
N PRO A 92 -18.81 -82.09 17.17
CA PRO A 92 -17.44 -81.70 16.82
C PRO A 92 -17.32 -80.58 15.79
N GLU A 93 -18.41 -80.20 15.12
CA GLU A 93 -18.42 -79.13 14.11
C GLU A 93 -18.71 -77.74 14.71
N ASN A 94 -18.90 -77.62 16.03
CA ASN A 94 -18.85 -76.33 16.71
C ASN A 94 -17.48 -75.68 16.46
N SER A 95 -17.46 -74.38 16.13
CA SER A 95 -16.25 -73.67 15.74
C SER A 95 -16.30 -72.23 16.21
N GLU A 96 -15.13 -71.64 16.48
CA GLU A 96 -14.97 -70.19 16.72
C GLU A 96 -15.30 -69.35 15.48
N SER A 97 -15.45 -69.99 14.31
CA SER A 97 -15.79 -69.33 13.05
C SER A 97 -17.08 -69.84 12.38
N GLY A 98 -17.86 -70.65 13.09
CA GLY A 98 -19.05 -71.31 12.55
C GLY A 98 -20.36 -70.75 13.11
N GLN A 99 -21.49 -71.17 12.53
CA GLN A 99 -22.83 -70.77 12.99
C GLN A 99 -23.13 -71.16 14.44
N CYS A 100 -22.46 -72.20 14.96
CA CYS A 100 -22.58 -72.63 16.35
C CYS A 100 -21.22 -72.47 17.05
N THR A 101 -21.17 -71.60 18.05
CA THR A 101 -19.96 -71.29 18.81
C THR A 101 -19.52 -72.51 19.65
N PRO A 102 -18.28 -72.55 20.15
CA PRO A 102 -17.81 -73.63 21.04
C PRO A 102 -18.59 -73.74 22.36
N ASN A 103 -19.45 -72.75 22.68
CA ASN A 103 -20.28 -72.71 23.87
C ASN A 103 -21.76 -73.06 23.59
N CYS A 104 -22.10 -73.55 22.39
CA CYS A 104 -23.44 -73.99 22.01
C CYS A 104 -24.49 -72.86 21.99
N PHE A 105 -24.01 -71.66 21.66
CA PHE A 105 -24.82 -70.51 21.29
C PHE A 105 -24.72 -70.27 19.79
N ILE A 106 -25.81 -69.79 19.20
CA ILE A 106 -25.79 -69.38 17.79
C ILE A 106 -24.88 -68.15 17.71
N ALA A 107 -23.95 -68.15 16.75
CA ALA A 107 -23.05 -67.02 16.53
C ALA A 107 -23.86 -65.73 16.33
N SER A 108 -23.50 -64.71 17.08
CA SER A 108 -24.19 -63.43 17.10
C SER A 108 -23.22 -62.29 17.35
N CYS A 109 -23.36 -61.21 16.61
CA CYS A 109 -22.53 -60.04 16.77
C CYS A 109 -22.39 -59.53 18.21
N GLY A 110 -21.14 -59.40 18.65
CA GLY A 110 -20.73 -58.99 19.99
C GLY A 110 -20.56 -60.16 20.97
N ASP A 111 -20.46 -61.40 20.49
CA ASP A 111 -20.26 -62.60 21.33
C ASP A 111 -18.79 -63.04 21.46
N GLY A 112 -17.90 -62.42 20.69
CA GLY A 112 -16.46 -62.65 20.65
C GLY A 112 -16.02 -63.70 19.62
N PHE A 113 -16.91 -64.19 18.77
CA PHE A 113 -16.64 -65.20 17.73
C PHE A 113 -17.07 -64.70 16.34
N VAL A 114 -16.13 -64.64 15.40
CA VAL A 114 -16.39 -64.14 14.04
C VAL A 114 -16.99 -65.22 13.15
N PHE A 115 -18.27 -65.11 12.77
CA PHE A 115 -18.88 -66.03 11.82
C PHE A 115 -18.42 -65.78 10.37
N GLU A 116 -17.51 -66.63 9.89
CA GLU A 116 -16.86 -66.45 8.58
C GLU A 116 -17.87 -66.41 7.42
N GLY A 117 -17.84 -65.32 6.66
CA GLY A 117 -18.72 -65.08 5.51
C GLY A 117 -20.04 -64.38 5.84
N PHE A 118 -20.28 -64.05 7.10
CA PHE A 118 -21.43 -63.26 7.56
C PHE A 118 -21.02 -62.05 8.43
N GLU A 119 -19.93 -62.17 9.18
CA GLU A 119 -19.38 -61.11 10.03
C GLU A 119 -17.95 -60.78 9.56
N ASP A 120 -17.65 -59.49 9.42
CA ASP A 120 -16.31 -59.01 9.05
C ASP A 120 -15.39 -58.89 10.27
N CYS A 121 -15.97 -58.70 11.46
CA CYS A 121 -15.29 -58.65 12.76
C CYS A 121 -16.25 -59.00 13.91
N ASP A 122 -15.73 -59.28 15.12
CA ASP A 122 -16.48 -59.37 16.38
C ASP A 122 -15.51 -59.12 17.55
N ASP A 123 -15.73 -58.07 18.34
CA ASP A 123 -14.89 -57.66 19.47
C ASP A 123 -15.48 -58.02 20.84
N GLY A 124 -16.54 -58.84 20.84
CA GLY A 124 -17.16 -59.37 22.06
C GLY A 124 -18.02 -58.37 22.83
N ASN A 125 -18.43 -57.27 22.19
CA ASN A 125 -19.33 -56.32 22.80
C ASN A 125 -20.20 -55.54 21.76
N PRO A 126 -21.23 -54.78 22.18
CA PRO A 126 -22.11 -54.05 21.26
C PRO A 126 -21.80 -52.53 21.18
N VAL A 127 -20.58 -52.12 21.56
CA VAL A 127 -20.13 -50.73 21.43
C VAL A 127 -19.72 -50.50 19.97
N ASN A 128 -19.97 -49.30 19.45
CA ASN A 128 -19.65 -48.94 18.06
C ASN A 128 -18.44 -48.00 17.99
N THR A 129 -17.67 -47.87 19.07
CA THR A 129 -16.58 -46.88 19.18
C THR A 129 -15.24 -47.57 19.35
N ASP A 130 -15.16 -48.85 19.00
CA ASP A 130 -14.00 -49.73 19.09
C ASP A 130 -13.84 -50.51 17.78
N ASP A 131 -13.32 -51.74 17.82
CA ASP A 131 -12.85 -52.44 16.63
C ASP A 131 -14.01 -52.85 15.68
N CYS A 132 -15.23 -52.98 16.21
CA CYS A 132 -16.44 -53.32 15.45
C CYS A 132 -17.58 -52.31 15.65
N VAL A 133 -18.42 -52.16 14.62
CA VAL A 133 -19.68 -51.41 14.69
C VAL A 133 -20.89 -52.34 14.50
N GLU A 134 -22.09 -51.79 14.73
CA GLU A 134 -23.36 -52.49 14.63
C GLU A 134 -23.46 -53.32 13.33
N GLY A 135 -23.79 -54.60 13.48
CA GLY A 135 -23.87 -55.53 12.35
C GLY A 135 -22.55 -56.23 12.02
N CYS A 136 -21.55 -56.13 12.90
CA CYS A 136 -20.27 -56.85 12.80
C CYS A 136 -19.49 -56.49 11.53
N VAL A 137 -19.47 -55.18 11.29
CA VAL A 137 -18.64 -54.52 10.28
C VAL A 137 -17.45 -53.91 11.00
N ALA A 138 -16.26 -54.03 10.43
CA ALA A 138 -15.07 -53.41 11.00
C ALA A 138 -15.23 -51.89 11.00
N ALA A 139 -14.91 -51.25 12.13
CA ALA A 139 -14.94 -49.79 12.23
C ALA A 139 -14.05 -49.15 11.16
N SER A 140 -14.57 -48.11 10.52
CA SER A 140 -13.86 -47.39 9.46
C SER A 140 -14.32 -45.96 9.36
N CYS A 141 -13.37 -45.05 9.15
CA CYS A 141 -13.66 -43.66 8.87
C CYS A 141 -14.74 -43.47 7.79
N GLY A 142 -15.74 -42.65 8.12
CA GLY A 142 -16.93 -42.38 7.32
C GLY A 142 -18.11 -43.31 7.60
N ASP A 143 -18.06 -44.14 8.64
CA ASP A 143 -19.15 -45.08 8.99
C ASP A 143 -20.22 -44.50 9.93
N GLY A 144 -19.98 -43.30 10.45
CA GLY A 144 -20.88 -42.57 11.34
C GLY A 144 -20.58 -42.76 12.83
N PHE A 145 -19.54 -43.52 13.17
CA PHE A 145 -19.12 -43.77 14.55
C PHE A 145 -17.64 -43.43 14.75
N VAL A 146 -17.32 -42.75 15.85
CA VAL A 146 -15.92 -42.39 16.16
C VAL A 146 -15.25 -43.56 16.88
N HIS A 147 -14.24 -44.17 16.26
CA HIS A 147 -13.37 -45.15 16.89
C HIS A 147 -12.47 -44.49 17.94
N GLU A 148 -12.77 -44.73 19.22
CA GLU A 148 -12.10 -44.11 20.36
C GLU A 148 -10.59 -44.40 20.36
N GLY A 149 -9.79 -43.34 20.26
CA GLY A 149 -8.33 -43.43 20.28
C GLY A 149 -7.68 -43.75 18.93
N VAL A 150 -8.47 -43.97 17.88
CA VAL A 150 -8.01 -44.11 16.48
C VAL A 150 -8.42 -42.90 15.65
N GLU A 151 -9.67 -42.47 15.78
CA GLU A 151 -10.27 -41.38 15.03
C GLU A 151 -10.49 -40.15 15.92
N MET A 152 -10.37 -38.95 15.34
CA MET A 152 -10.60 -37.69 16.07
C MET A 152 -12.00 -37.13 15.80
N CYS A 153 -12.61 -37.52 14.68
CA CYS A 153 -13.97 -37.21 14.26
C CYS A 153 -14.46 -38.33 13.31
N ASP A 154 -15.76 -38.39 13.09
CA ASP A 154 -16.41 -39.17 12.02
C ASP A 154 -17.77 -38.50 11.75
N ASP A 155 -18.05 -38.13 10.50
CA ASP A 155 -19.30 -37.48 10.10
C ASP A 155 -20.19 -38.37 9.21
N GLY A 156 -19.83 -39.64 9.07
CA GLY A 156 -20.57 -40.64 8.30
C GLY A 156 -20.42 -40.52 6.79
N ASN A 157 -19.41 -39.81 6.29
CA ASN A 157 -19.11 -39.75 4.86
C ASN A 157 -17.63 -39.49 4.52
N ASP A 158 -17.29 -39.48 3.23
CA ASP A 158 -15.92 -39.31 2.71
C ASP A 158 -15.65 -37.89 2.14
N ASN A 159 -16.46 -36.90 2.50
CA ASN A 159 -16.28 -35.52 2.05
C ASN A 159 -15.24 -34.83 2.93
N ASP A 160 -14.26 -34.16 2.34
CA ASP A 160 -13.20 -33.53 3.12
C ASP A 160 -13.56 -32.12 3.62
N ALA A 161 -14.72 -31.57 3.22
CA ALA A 161 -15.08 -30.15 3.36
C ALA A 161 -16.30 -29.86 4.29
N ASP A 162 -16.71 -30.83 5.10
CA ASP A 162 -17.83 -30.76 6.06
C ASP A 162 -17.39 -30.99 7.51
N GLY A 163 -16.12 -30.74 7.80
CA GLY A 163 -15.59 -30.67 9.16
C GLY A 163 -14.90 -31.95 9.65
N CYS A 164 -15.04 -33.08 8.96
CA CYS A 164 -14.22 -34.27 9.20
C CYS A 164 -13.73 -34.84 7.87
N ASN A 165 -12.42 -34.92 7.67
CA ASN A 165 -11.91 -35.44 6.39
C ASN A 165 -11.93 -36.96 6.32
N SER A 166 -11.71 -37.50 5.12
CA SER A 166 -11.62 -38.94 4.83
C SER A 166 -10.47 -39.69 5.55
N MET A 167 -9.68 -38.98 6.36
CA MET A 167 -8.69 -39.56 7.27
C MET A 167 -9.12 -39.45 8.75
N CYS A 168 -10.36 -39.05 9.02
CA CYS A 168 -10.95 -38.86 10.35
C CYS A 168 -10.18 -37.86 11.23
N LEU A 169 -9.68 -36.82 10.56
CA LEU A 169 -9.11 -35.64 11.19
C LEU A 169 -10.08 -34.46 10.99
N PRO A 170 -10.27 -33.62 12.03
CA PRO A 170 -11.09 -32.43 11.89
C PRO A 170 -10.55 -31.54 10.77
N GLY A 171 -11.45 -30.93 10.00
CA GLY A 171 -11.09 -29.86 9.07
C GLY A 171 -10.46 -28.71 9.84
N THR A 172 -9.33 -28.20 9.38
CA THR A 172 -8.62 -27.11 10.04
C THR A 172 -8.16 -26.07 9.05
N CYS A 173 -8.36 -24.81 9.40
CA CYS A 173 -7.81 -23.69 8.65
C CYS A 173 -6.32 -23.87 8.34
N GLY A 174 -5.99 -23.80 7.04
CA GLY A 174 -4.65 -23.97 6.51
C GLY A 174 -4.33 -25.38 6.05
N ASP A 175 -5.32 -26.26 5.89
CA ASP A 175 -5.13 -27.63 5.41
C ASP A 175 -5.26 -27.77 3.87
N GLY A 176 -5.63 -26.68 3.20
CA GLY A 176 -5.81 -26.57 1.75
C GLY A 176 -7.22 -26.91 1.30
N ILE A 177 -8.16 -27.14 2.23
CA ILE A 177 -9.53 -27.57 1.97
C ILE A 177 -10.49 -26.56 2.61
N LEU A 178 -11.20 -25.82 1.77
CA LEU A 178 -12.18 -24.84 2.22
C LEU A 178 -13.36 -25.51 2.93
N GLN A 179 -13.41 -25.39 4.26
CA GLN A 179 -14.47 -25.94 5.10
C GLN A 179 -15.74 -25.07 5.12
N GLU A 180 -16.86 -25.63 5.56
CA GLU A 180 -18.07 -24.85 5.81
C GLU A 180 -17.83 -23.77 6.89
N GLY A 181 -17.97 -22.50 6.50
CA GLY A 181 -17.77 -21.34 7.39
C GLY A 181 -16.44 -20.60 7.19
N GLU A 182 -15.51 -21.19 6.44
CA GLU A 182 -14.29 -20.53 5.98
C GLU A 182 -14.57 -19.68 4.73
N GLN A 183 -13.90 -18.53 4.61
CA GLN A 183 -13.97 -17.69 3.41
C GLN A 183 -12.80 -17.95 2.45
N CYS A 184 -11.71 -18.50 2.97
CA CYS A 184 -10.50 -18.87 2.26
C CYS A 184 -9.80 -20.00 3.03
N ASP A 185 -8.97 -20.77 2.32
CA ASP A 185 -7.95 -21.67 2.90
C ASP A 185 -6.80 -21.73 1.88
N ASP A 186 -5.60 -21.38 2.30
CA ASP A 186 -4.41 -21.27 1.45
C ASP A 186 -3.38 -22.40 1.70
N GLY A 187 -3.77 -23.41 2.48
CA GLY A 187 -2.95 -24.57 2.80
C GLY A 187 -1.75 -24.27 3.69
N ASN A 188 -1.75 -23.15 4.43
CA ASN A 188 -0.69 -22.84 5.37
C ASN A 188 -1.20 -22.15 6.66
N SER A 189 -0.30 -21.82 7.58
CA SER A 189 -0.64 -21.24 8.89
C SER A 189 -0.05 -19.84 9.09
N ASP A 190 0.39 -19.22 8.00
CA ASP A 190 0.84 -17.85 7.96
C ASP A 190 -0.38 -16.94 8.10
N THR A 191 -0.32 -16.03 9.08
CA THR A 191 -1.41 -15.11 9.35
C THR A 191 -1.14 -13.72 8.77
N SER A 192 -0.22 -13.62 7.82
CA SER A 192 0.25 -12.35 7.26
C SER A 192 0.03 -12.22 5.76
N ASP A 193 -0.71 -13.16 5.16
CA ASP A 193 -1.08 -13.19 3.75
C ASP A 193 -2.57 -12.84 3.56
N ASP A 194 -3.16 -13.25 2.43
CA ASP A 194 -4.55 -13.01 2.08
C ASP A 194 -5.56 -13.88 2.85
N CYS A 195 -5.11 -14.84 3.67
CA CYS A 195 -5.97 -15.74 4.42
C CYS A 195 -5.58 -15.92 5.91
N PRO A 196 -5.48 -14.83 6.70
CA PRO A 196 -4.81 -14.88 8.00
C PRO A 196 -5.50 -15.70 9.10
N ALA A 197 -6.78 -16.04 8.92
CA ALA A 197 -7.56 -16.85 9.86
C ALA A 197 -8.77 -17.50 9.18
N CYS A 198 -8.62 -17.98 7.95
CA CYS A 198 -9.71 -18.48 7.11
C CYS A 198 -10.86 -17.47 6.91
N GLN A 199 -10.51 -16.20 7.05
CA GLN A 199 -11.28 -15.04 6.64
C GLN A 199 -10.39 -14.26 5.69
N LEU A 200 -11.00 -13.64 4.67
CA LEU A 200 -10.24 -12.82 3.74
C LEU A 200 -9.68 -11.61 4.47
N ALA A 201 -8.41 -11.33 4.21
CA ALA A 201 -7.75 -10.06 4.51
C ALA A 201 -8.63 -8.85 4.10
N PHE A 202 -8.73 -7.83 4.96
CA PHE A 202 -9.47 -6.61 4.66
C PHE A 202 -8.88 -5.38 5.33
N CYS A 203 -8.97 -4.27 4.59
CA CYS A 203 -8.52 -2.95 5.01
C CYS A 203 -9.31 -2.41 6.21
N GLY A 204 -8.61 -2.02 7.26
CA GLY A 204 -9.13 -1.45 8.49
C GLY A 204 -9.22 -2.43 9.66
N ASP A 205 -8.55 -3.59 9.58
CA ASP A 205 -8.57 -4.63 10.62
C ASP A 205 -7.43 -4.50 11.64
N GLY A 206 -6.50 -3.57 11.39
CA GLY A 206 -5.37 -3.24 12.25
C GLY A 206 -4.10 -4.03 11.94
N TYR A 207 -4.10 -4.82 10.88
CA TYR A 207 -2.96 -5.63 10.45
C TYR A 207 -2.59 -5.27 9.02
N ILE A 208 -1.30 -5.30 8.70
CA ILE A 208 -0.83 -5.12 7.32
C ILE A 208 -0.52 -6.49 6.74
N GLN A 209 -1.34 -6.95 5.81
CA GLN A 209 -1.19 -8.22 5.11
C GLN A 209 -0.27 -8.07 3.88
N ALA A 210 0.82 -8.83 3.88
CA ALA A 210 1.87 -8.73 2.89
C ALA A 210 1.37 -9.08 1.48
N GLY A 211 1.47 -8.11 0.57
CA GLY A 211 1.06 -8.29 -0.83
C GLY A 211 -0.45 -8.11 -1.08
N VAL A 212 -1.24 -7.87 -0.03
CA VAL A 212 -2.65 -7.48 -0.13
C VAL A 212 -2.78 -5.96 0.00
N GLU A 213 -2.08 -5.37 0.96
CA GLU A 213 -2.21 -3.94 1.26
C GLU A 213 -0.87 -3.27 1.61
N ALA A 214 -0.84 -1.94 1.53
CA ALA A 214 0.37 -1.14 1.77
C ALA A 214 0.36 -0.43 3.14
N CYS A 215 -0.82 -0.20 3.71
CA CYS A 215 -1.04 0.33 5.05
C CYS A 215 -2.31 -0.29 5.64
N ASP A 216 -2.49 -0.14 6.94
CA ASP A 216 -3.73 -0.38 7.67
C ASP A 216 -3.63 0.40 8.99
N ASP A 217 -4.62 1.25 9.30
CA ASP A 217 -4.67 2.05 10.53
C ASP A 217 -5.82 1.65 11.47
N GLY A 218 -6.39 0.46 11.26
CA GLY A 218 -7.36 -0.20 12.13
C GLY A 218 -8.74 0.42 12.11
N ASN A 219 -9.07 1.20 11.08
CA ASN A 219 -10.39 1.79 10.93
C ASN A 219 -10.80 1.92 9.45
N MET A 220 -12.00 2.45 9.20
CA MET A 220 -12.59 2.55 7.85
C MET A 220 -12.73 4.00 7.35
N GLU A 221 -12.11 4.95 8.05
CA GLU A 221 -12.03 6.32 7.60
C GLU A 221 -11.00 6.41 6.46
N SER A 222 -11.14 7.42 5.59
CA SER A 222 -10.27 7.59 4.42
C SER A 222 -9.46 8.88 4.49
N ASN A 223 -9.50 9.58 5.62
CA ASN A 223 -8.91 10.91 5.80
C ASN A 223 -7.89 10.94 6.95
N ASP A 224 -7.25 9.81 7.21
CA ASP A 224 -6.19 9.60 8.19
C ASP A 224 -4.97 8.87 7.57
N ALA A 225 -4.40 7.87 8.23
CA ALA A 225 -3.10 7.34 7.82
C ALA A 225 -3.22 6.41 6.60
N CYS A 226 -4.39 5.83 6.37
CA CYS A 226 -4.63 4.87 5.31
C CYS A 226 -5.98 5.10 4.62
N THR A 227 -6.04 4.90 3.30
CA THR A 227 -7.27 5.13 2.54
C THR A 227 -8.16 3.88 2.49
N HIS A 228 -9.36 3.93 3.05
CA HIS A 228 -10.35 2.87 2.84
C HIS A 228 -11.10 3.06 1.51
N PRO A 229 -11.41 2.00 0.72
CA PRO A 229 -11.17 0.56 0.96
C PRO A 229 -9.91 0.00 0.30
N LEU A 230 -9.04 0.85 -0.25
CA LEU A 230 -7.92 0.42 -1.10
C LEU A 230 -6.64 0.14 -0.29
N CYS A 231 -6.59 0.58 0.96
CA CYS A 231 -5.43 0.54 1.84
C CYS A 231 -4.14 1.03 1.18
N GLU A 232 -4.26 2.20 0.54
CA GLU A 232 -3.13 2.97 0.04
C GLU A 232 -2.77 4.06 1.07
N PRO A 233 -1.48 4.32 1.31
CA PRO A 233 -1.05 5.42 2.17
C PRO A 233 -1.63 6.75 1.68
N ASN A 234 -1.83 7.67 2.62
CA ASN A 234 -2.16 9.04 2.27
C ASN A 234 -1.09 9.68 1.36
N VAL A 235 -1.53 10.62 0.52
CA VAL A 235 -0.68 11.30 -0.46
C VAL A 235 -0.97 12.79 -0.42
N CYS A 236 0.06 13.55 -0.09
CA CYS A 236 0.03 15.00 -0.18
C CYS A 236 -0.23 15.47 -1.61
N GLY A 237 -1.16 16.41 -1.78
CA GLY A 237 -1.53 16.98 -3.08
C GLY A 237 -2.65 16.23 -3.79
N ASP A 238 -3.39 15.36 -3.11
CA ASP A 238 -4.50 14.60 -3.68
C ASP A 238 -5.88 15.28 -3.50
N GLY A 239 -5.91 16.39 -2.75
CA GLY A 239 -7.09 17.20 -2.47
C GLY A 239 -7.80 16.81 -1.17
N ILE A 240 -7.24 15.89 -0.38
CA ILE A 240 -7.80 15.40 0.87
C ILE A 240 -6.86 15.81 2.01
N LEU A 241 -7.38 16.56 2.98
CA LEU A 241 -6.61 16.89 4.17
C LEU A 241 -6.65 15.70 5.16
N TYR A 242 -5.50 15.07 5.37
CA TYR A 242 -5.36 13.94 6.30
C TYR A 242 -5.05 14.42 7.74
N GLU A 243 -6.02 14.30 8.65
CA GLU A 243 -5.94 14.93 9.97
C GLU A 243 -4.80 14.36 10.82
N GLY A 244 -3.90 15.25 11.29
CA GLY A 244 -2.75 14.87 12.11
C GLY A 244 -1.57 14.27 11.33
N MET A 245 -1.72 14.09 10.02
CA MET A 245 -0.65 13.68 9.10
C MET A 245 -0.15 14.87 8.27
N GLU A 246 -1.05 15.77 7.89
CA GLU A 246 -0.78 16.92 7.03
C GLU A 246 -1.33 18.22 7.63
N GLU A 247 -0.64 19.35 7.38
CA GLU A 247 -1.09 20.67 7.83
C GLU A 247 -1.96 21.37 6.77
N CYS A 248 -1.72 21.08 5.49
CA CYS A 248 -2.45 21.56 4.33
C CYS A 248 -2.49 20.49 3.25
N ASP A 249 -3.41 20.64 2.29
CA ASP A 249 -3.42 19.95 1.00
C ASP A 249 -4.15 20.88 0.01
N ASP A 250 -3.53 21.22 -1.11
CA ASP A 250 -4.13 22.06 -2.16
C ASP A 250 -4.37 21.32 -3.48
N GLY A 251 -4.32 19.99 -3.44
CA GLY A 251 -4.73 19.10 -4.53
C GLY A 251 -3.82 19.11 -5.74
N ASN A 252 -2.54 19.46 -5.56
CA ASN A 252 -1.55 19.35 -6.63
C ASN A 252 -0.11 19.16 -6.13
N ASP A 253 0.81 18.80 -7.05
CA ASP A 253 2.23 18.56 -6.76
C ASP A 253 3.14 19.78 -7.05
N VAL A 254 2.68 21.01 -6.81
CA VAL A 254 3.45 22.23 -7.09
C VAL A 254 3.94 22.86 -5.78
N ASP A 255 5.22 22.67 -5.46
CA ASP A 255 5.82 23.15 -4.21
C ASP A 255 5.71 24.67 -3.95
N GLY A 256 5.51 25.47 -5.01
CA GLY A 256 5.52 26.95 -4.96
C GLY A 256 4.15 27.61 -4.87
N ASP A 257 3.14 26.93 -4.34
CA ASP A 257 1.82 27.49 -4.05
C ASP A 257 1.48 27.43 -2.55
N ALA A 258 0.24 27.11 -2.17
CA ALA A 258 -0.22 27.30 -0.80
C ALA A 258 0.28 26.18 0.13
N CYS A 259 0.57 25.01 -0.43
CA CYS A 259 1.03 23.84 0.30
C CYS A 259 2.28 23.27 -0.36
N THR A 260 3.33 23.09 0.45
CA THR A 260 4.56 22.45 -0.04
C THR A 260 4.33 20.96 -0.32
N LEU A 261 5.21 20.33 -1.09
CA LEU A 261 5.21 18.87 -1.32
C LEU A 261 5.43 18.03 -0.03
N ALA A 262 5.79 18.69 1.08
CA ALA A 262 5.89 18.08 2.40
C ALA A 262 4.59 18.22 3.21
N CYS A 263 3.51 18.73 2.62
CA CYS A 263 2.23 19.00 3.26
C CYS A 263 2.31 19.92 4.48
N THR A 264 3.25 20.86 4.42
CA THR A 264 3.36 21.99 5.33
C THR A 264 2.97 23.27 4.64
N GLU A 265 2.33 24.19 5.36
CA GLU A 265 1.97 25.50 4.83
C GLU A 265 3.22 26.20 4.29
N ALA A 266 3.14 26.72 3.05
CA ALA A 266 4.25 27.45 2.46
C ALA A 266 4.43 28.80 3.19
N VAL A 267 5.66 29.11 3.60
CA VAL A 267 5.99 30.31 4.38
C VAL A 267 7.25 30.97 3.87
N CYS A 268 7.28 32.31 3.92
CA CYS A 268 8.49 33.07 3.62
C CYS A 268 9.68 32.60 4.47
N GLY A 269 10.78 32.25 3.80
CA GLY A 269 12.02 31.75 4.37
C GLY A 269 12.09 30.23 4.52
N ASP A 270 11.22 29.48 3.83
CA ASP A 270 11.22 28.01 3.83
C ASP A 270 12.08 27.39 2.72
N GLY A 271 12.59 28.21 1.80
CA GLY A 271 13.45 27.83 0.69
C GLY A 271 12.68 27.62 -0.61
N VAL A 272 11.37 27.85 -0.62
CA VAL A 272 10.50 27.59 -1.76
C VAL A 272 9.73 28.86 -2.16
N LYS A 273 10.18 29.47 -3.25
CA LYS A 273 9.56 30.71 -3.73
C LYS A 273 8.11 30.50 -4.22
N GLN A 274 7.16 31.10 -3.53
CA GLN A 274 5.74 31.13 -3.89
C GLN A 274 5.44 32.09 -5.04
N VAL A 275 5.09 31.54 -6.20
CA VAL A 275 4.95 32.34 -7.43
C VAL A 275 3.75 33.28 -7.35
N GLY A 276 4.02 34.59 -7.38
CA GLY A 276 2.99 35.64 -7.36
C GLY A 276 2.47 35.98 -5.97
N VAL A 277 2.94 35.29 -4.93
CA VAL A 277 2.73 35.66 -3.52
C VAL A 277 3.94 36.44 -3.01
N GLU A 278 5.15 36.01 -3.37
CA GLU A 278 6.38 36.61 -2.86
C GLU A 278 7.44 36.92 -3.92
N GLU A 279 8.31 37.90 -3.63
CA GLU A 279 9.29 38.41 -4.58
C GLU A 279 10.61 37.62 -4.55
N CYS A 280 10.93 36.99 -3.42
CA CYS A 280 12.12 36.18 -3.17
C CYS A 280 11.83 35.16 -2.06
N ASP A 281 12.63 34.12 -1.94
CA ASP A 281 12.73 33.27 -0.76
C ASP A 281 14.19 32.79 -0.69
N ASP A 282 14.85 33.01 0.45
CA ASP A 282 16.26 32.66 0.66
C ASP A 282 16.47 31.54 1.69
N GLY A 283 15.39 30.83 2.03
CA GLY A 283 15.40 29.69 2.94
C GLY A 283 15.82 30.01 4.37
N ASN A 284 15.73 31.29 4.77
CA ASN A 284 16.07 31.67 6.13
C ASN A 284 15.24 32.86 6.64
N ASN A 285 15.55 33.32 7.85
CA ASN A 285 14.80 34.36 8.58
C ASN A 285 15.69 35.56 8.94
N VAL A 286 16.62 35.88 8.05
CA VAL A 286 17.54 37.01 8.14
C VAL A 286 16.99 38.12 7.22
N ASN A 287 17.14 39.39 7.61
CA ASN A 287 16.58 40.53 6.85
C ASN A 287 17.65 41.27 6.04
N ASP A 288 18.93 40.97 6.26
CA ASP A 288 20.09 41.67 5.71
C ASP A 288 20.86 40.88 4.64
N ASP A 289 20.23 39.86 4.08
CA ASP A 289 20.68 38.97 2.99
C ASP A 289 19.81 39.09 1.73
N PHE A 290 19.19 40.26 1.55
CA PHE A 290 18.58 40.72 0.29
C PHE A 290 17.25 40.07 -0.10
N CYS A 291 16.83 39.03 0.61
CA CYS A 291 15.42 38.76 0.85
C CYS A 291 15.08 39.19 2.28
N THR A 292 13.92 39.82 2.48
CA THR A 292 13.49 40.16 3.85
C THR A 292 12.64 39.02 4.42
N ASN A 293 12.43 38.97 5.74
CA ASN A 293 11.49 38.01 6.35
C ASN A 293 10.01 38.23 5.96
N ASN A 294 9.72 39.22 5.10
CA ASN A 294 8.41 39.38 4.47
C ASN A 294 8.47 39.10 2.95
N CYS A 295 9.56 38.47 2.51
CA CYS A 295 9.85 38.04 1.14
C CYS A 295 9.70 39.14 0.08
N ILE A 296 10.14 40.33 0.48
CA ILE A 296 10.37 41.48 -0.40
C ILE A 296 11.84 41.46 -0.78
N SER A 297 12.12 41.54 -2.09
CA SER A 297 13.49 41.60 -2.58
C SER A 297 14.05 43.01 -2.41
N LEU A 298 15.25 43.11 -1.86
CA LEU A 298 16.00 44.37 -1.79
C LEU A 298 17.03 44.51 -2.92
N LEU A 299 17.00 43.62 -3.91
CA LEU A 299 17.89 43.63 -5.06
C LEU A 299 17.58 44.84 -5.97
N TYR A 300 18.60 45.63 -6.27
CA TYR A 300 18.52 46.68 -7.29
C TYR A 300 18.50 46.04 -8.69
N PHE A 301 17.32 45.67 -9.18
CA PHE A 301 17.12 45.06 -10.50
C PHE A 301 16.27 45.95 -11.41
N VAL A 302 16.92 46.70 -12.30
CA VAL A 302 16.25 47.70 -13.17
C VAL A 302 16.37 47.35 -14.64
N GLU A 303 15.34 47.75 -15.41
CA GLU A 303 15.27 47.55 -16.86
C GLU A 303 16.21 48.52 -17.61
N GLY A 304 16.99 47.99 -18.54
CA GLY A 304 17.83 48.73 -19.49
C GLY A 304 19.20 49.17 -18.95
N PRO A 305 20.11 49.62 -19.83
CA PRO A 305 21.42 50.11 -19.40
C PRO A 305 21.31 51.38 -18.56
N GLN A 306 22.03 51.42 -17.44
CA GLN A 306 22.08 52.56 -16.53
C GLN A 306 23.42 53.27 -16.63
N THR A 307 23.45 54.57 -16.33
CA THR A 307 24.66 55.39 -16.38
C THR A 307 24.83 56.18 -15.09
N ASP A 308 26.08 56.38 -14.67
CA ASP A 308 26.44 57.13 -13.46
C ASP A 308 25.79 56.57 -12.18
N VAL A 309 25.90 55.25 -12.01
CA VAL A 309 25.34 54.53 -10.86
C VAL A 309 26.43 54.30 -9.81
N PRO A 310 26.28 54.81 -8.59
CA PRO A 310 27.17 54.46 -7.47
C PRO A 310 27.08 52.97 -7.14
N GLU A 311 28.21 52.32 -6.85
CA GLU A 311 28.21 50.92 -6.40
C GLU A 311 27.42 50.73 -5.10
N SER A 312 27.37 51.75 -4.23
CA SER A 312 26.57 51.73 -3.00
C SER A 312 25.05 51.59 -3.23
N ASP A 313 24.58 51.94 -4.44
CA ASP A 313 23.17 51.90 -4.79
C ASP A 313 22.79 50.54 -5.43
N LEU A 314 23.78 49.70 -5.74
CA LEU A 314 23.61 48.35 -6.30
C LEU A 314 23.32 47.32 -5.20
N GLY A 315 22.30 47.57 -4.37
CA GLY A 315 21.89 46.65 -3.31
C GLY A 315 21.65 45.24 -3.86
N GLY A 316 22.19 44.22 -3.18
CA GLY A 316 22.07 42.81 -3.56
C GLY A 316 23.08 42.31 -4.60
N TRP A 317 23.92 43.17 -5.17
CA TRP A 317 24.97 42.75 -6.11
C TRP A 317 26.31 42.57 -5.41
N GLU A 318 27.00 41.46 -5.71
CA GLU A 318 28.38 41.19 -5.28
C GLU A 318 29.34 41.24 -6.47
N GLU A 319 30.44 42.01 -6.37
CA GLU A 319 31.52 41.97 -7.37
C GLU A 319 32.22 40.61 -7.31
N CYS A 320 31.97 39.76 -8.31
CA CYS A 320 32.60 38.45 -8.45
C CYS A 320 33.87 38.51 -9.31
N TRP A 321 33.98 39.48 -10.22
CA TRP A 321 35.18 39.66 -11.05
C TRP A 321 35.37 41.09 -11.55
N SER A 322 36.62 41.54 -11.60
CA SER A 322 37.02 42.77 -12.29
C SER A 322 38.34 42.61 -13.06
N GLY A 323 38.48 43.36 -14.15
CA GLY A 323 39.69 43.31 -14.98
C GLY A 323 39.90 44.52 -15.90
N LEU A 324 41.16 44.90 -16.08
CA LEU A 324 41.56 46.11 -16.82
C LEU A 324 41.31 45.99 -18.32
N PHE A 325 40.78 47.05 -18.95
CA PHE A 325 40.46 47.09 -20.38
C PHE A 325 41.65 46.72 -21.30
N GLY A 326 42.89 47.06 -20.93
CA GLY A 326 44.10 46.77 -21.70
C GLY A 326 44.79 45.45 -21.37
N THR A 327 44.21 44.62 -20.50
CA THR A 327 44.79 43.33 -20.08
C THR A 327 43.95 42.16 -20.59
N SER A 328 44.63 41.08 -20.99
CA SER A 328 44.01 39.83 -21.40
C SER A 328 43.92 38.85 -20.22
N TYR A 329 42.78 38.18 -20.12
CA TYR A 329 42.44 37.23 -19.08
C TYR A 329 41.95 35.93 -19.74
N PRO A 330 42.64 34.79 -19.54
CA PRO A 330 42.19 33.51 -20.08
C PRO A 330 41.01 32.94 -19.28
N ASN A 331 40.38 31.88 -19.80
CA ASN A 331 39.37 31.07 -19.11
C ASN A 331 38.07 31.83 -18.76
N LEU A 332 37.50 32.54 -19.72
CA LEU A 332 36.27 33.32 -19.55
C LEU A 332 35.09 32.46 -19.07
N THR A 333 34.73 31.41 -19.79
CA THR A 333 33.56 30.57 -19.51
C THR A 333 33.82 29.56 -18.40
N THR A 334 35.07 29.12 -18.21
CA THR A 334 35.42 28.05 -17.27
C THR A 334 35.81 28.55 -15.89
N THR A 335 36.38 29.74 -15.77
CA THR A 335 36.83 30.30 -14.49
C THR A 335 36.03 31.53 -14.13
N ILE A 336 36.08 32.59 -14.95
CA ILE A 336 35.43 33.86 -14.63
C ILE A 336 33.91 33.66 -14.50
N LEU A 337 33.27 33.14 -15.54
CA LEU A 337 31.84 32.83 -15.51
C LEU A 337 31.55 31.46 -14.92
N GLY A 338 32.51 30.53 -14.92
CA GLY A 338 32.26 29.14 -14.51
C GLY A 338 32.45 28.85 -13.02
N GLN A 339 33.22 29.68 -12.31
CA GLN A 339 33.65 29.42 -10.93
C GLN A 339 33.61 30.67 -10.05
N GLU A 340 33.93 31.85 -10.60
CA GLU A 340 33.96 33.10 -9.83
C GLU A 340 32.59 33.78 -9.82
N CYS A 341 31.97 33.93 -11.00
CA CYS A 341 30.66 34.53 -11.20
C CYS A 341 29.61 33.47 -11.51
N THR A 342 29.08 32.78 -10.49
CA THR A 342 28.12 31.68 -10.62
C THR A 342 26.65 32.06 -10.42
N GLY A 343 26.37 33.28 -9.97
CA GLY A 343 25.01 33.69 -9.61
C GLY A 343 23.99 33.63 -10.76
N SER A 344 22.71 33.51 -10.38
CA SER A 344 21.55 33.40 -11.27
C SER A 344 21.32 34.66 -12.12
N LYS A 345 21.81 35.82 -11.65
CA LYS A 345 21.75 37.13 -12.31
C LYS A 345 23.14 37.70 -12.50
N LEU A 346 23.34 38.43 -13.59
CA LEU A 346 24.60 39.09 -13.90
C LEU A 346 24.40 40.57 -14.17
N LEU A 347 25.28 41.38 -13.60
CA LEU A 347 25.45 42.79 -13.91
C LEU A 347 26.82 42.96 -14.55
N ILE A 348 26.80 43.51 -15.75
CA ILE A 348 28.01 43.77 -16.53
C ILE A 348 28.20 45.29 -16.59
N GLY A 349 29.35 45.79 -16.15
CA GLY A 349 29.60 47.24 -16.10
C GLY A 349 31.05 47.63 -16.34
N CYS A 350 31.28 48.94 -16.43
CA CYS A 350 32.61 49.51 -16.55
C CYS A 350 32.75 50.86 -15.83
N ARG A 351 33.96 51.13 -15.37
CA ARG A 351 34.32 52.36 -14.66
C ARG A 351 35.81 52.68 -14.78
N PRO A 352 36.23 53.93 -14.51
CA PRO A 352 37.62 54.23 -14.22
C PRO A 352 38.07 53.46 -12.98
N VAL A 353 39.31 52.97 -12.98
CA VAL A 353 39.87 52.23 -11.82
C VAL A 353 39.82 53.10 -10.57
N GLY A 354 39.20 52.59 -9.51
CA GLY A 354 39.03 53.29 -8.23
C GLY A 354 37.88 54.31 -8.18
N SER A 355 37.01 54.33 -9.21
CA SER A 355 35.75 55.09 -9.18
C SER A 355 34.70 54.34 -8.38
N GLU A 356 33.98 55.03 -7.50
CA GLU A 356 32.79 54.47 -6.83
C GLU A 356 31.58 54.37 -7.77
N ASN A 357 31.60 55.11 -8.89
CA ASN A 357 30.52 55.13 -9.86
C ASN A 357 30.85 54.29 -11.10
N PHE A 358 29.88 53.50 -11.53
CA PHE A 358 29.82 52.89 -12.85
C PHE A 358 29.46 53.93 -13.90
N THR A 359 30.25 53.99 -14.97
CA THR A 359 29.96 54.88 -16.10
C THR A 359 28.77 54.37 -16.90
N VAL A 360 28.76 53.07 -17.17
CA VAL A 360 27.60 52.36 -17.71
C VAL A 360 27.60 50.94 -17.18
N LEU A 361 26.41 50.44 -16.86
CA LEU A 361 26.17 49.05 -16.49
C LEU A 361 24.85 48.59 -17.08
N ALA A 362 24.67 47.27 -17.16
CA ALA A 362 23.40 46.64 -17.48
C ALA A 362 23.30 45.35 -16.67
N MET A 363 22.08 44.93 -16.35
CA MET A 363 21.81 43.73 -15.57
C MET A 363 20.73 42.88 -16.23
N GLY A 364 20.78 41.58 -16.00
CA GLY A 364 19.81 40.63 -16.53
C GLY A 364 19.99 39.25 -15.92
N ASP A 365 19.06 38.36 -16.21
CA ASP A 365 19.21 36.96 -15.86
C ASP A 365 20.41 36.37 -16.61
N ARG A 366 21.15 35.47 -15.94
CA ARG A 366 22.39 34.90 -16.46
C ARG A 366 22.22 34.28 -17.85
N GLU A 367 21.12 33.56 -18.05
CA GLU A 367 20.82 32.88 -19.32
C GLU A 367 20.68 33.87 -20.48
N ASP A 368 20.12 35.05 -20.22
CA ASP A 368 19.96 36.11 -21.21
C ASP A 368 21.29 36.85 -21.48
N VAL A 369 22.01 37.20 -20.42
CA VAL A 369 23.30 37.92 -20.52
C VAL A 369 24.34 37.09 -21.29
N LEU A 370 24.32 35.77 -21.10
CA LEU A 370 25.26 34.83 -21.71
C LEU A 370 24.70 34.11 -22.94
N PHE A 371 23.57 34.54 -23.48
CA PHE A 371 23.01 33.97 -24.70
C PHE A 371 23.99 34.12 -25.88
N ASP A 372 24.40 33.00 -26.49
CA ASP A 372 25.34 33.00 -27.61
C ASP A 372 24.67 33.55 -28.89
N THR A 373 25.11 34.74 -29.28
CA THR A 373 24.64 35.47 -30.47
C THR A 373 25.52 35.23 -31.70
N GLY A 374 26.58 34.43 -31.56
CA GLY A 374 27.60 34.22 -32.57
C GLY A 374 28.38 35.49 -32.91
N ASN A 375 28.93 35.51 -34.14
CA ASN A 375 29.81 36.59 -34.62
C ASN A 375 29.13 37.64 -35.53
N GLY A 376 27.80 37.63 -35.59
CA GLY A 376 27.01 38.57 -36.40
C GLY A 376 26.63 39.86 -35.67
N ASN A 377 25.90 40.73 -36.36
CA ASN A 377 25.25 41.91 -35.78
C ASN A 377 23.87 41.55 -35.19
N VAL A 378 23.84 40.47 -34.41
CA VAL A 378 22.63 39.94 -33.75
C VAL A 378 22.76 40.20 -32.26
N THR A 379 21.64 40.51 -31.62
CA THR A 379 21.52 40.69 -30.18
C THR A 379 20.43 39.78 -29.63
N HIS A 380 20.50 39.49 -28.33
CA HIS A 380 19.45 38.88 -27.54
C HIS A 380 18.84 39.97 -26.66
N ASP A 381 17.56 40.25 -26.83
CA ASP A 381 16.90 41.36 -26.17
C ASP A 381 16.18 40.87 -24.91
N ALA A 382 16.62 41.32 -23.74
CA ALA A 382 16.08 40.92 -22.44
C ALA A 382 16.32 42.01 -21.38
N ASN A 383 15.40 42.14 -20.42
CA ASN A 383 15.43 43.17 -19.37
C ASN A 383 15.73 44.59 -19.90
N GLY A 384 15.16 44.97 -21.06
CA GLY A 384 15.38 46.28 -21.68
C GLY A 384 16.78 46.51 -22.28
N VAL A 385 17.57 45.46 -22.45
CA VAL A 385 18.95 45.51 -22.94
C VAL A 385 19.10 44.61 -24.17
N SER A 386 19.84 45.08 -25.17
CA SER A 386 20.28 44.27 -26.30
C SER A 386 21.65 43.65 -26.00
N TRP A 387 21.65 42.42 -25.48
CA TRP A 387 22.84 41.64 -25.13
C TRP A 387 23.50 41.00 -26.35
N TYR A 388 24.81 40.80 -26.27
CA TYR A 388 25.51 39.95 -27.22
C TYR A 388 26.72 39.30 -26.54
N PHE A 389 26.79 37.99 -26.68
CA PHE A 389 27.89 37.18 -26.20
C PHE A 389 28.33 36.19 -27.29
N ASP A 390 29.62 35.93 -27.34
CA ASP A 390 30.29 34.87 -28.11
C ASP A 390 31.69 34.72 -27.47
N GLU A 391 32.09 33.51 -27.08
CA GLU A 391 33.36 33.28 -26.36
C GLU A 391 34.62 33.52 -27.22
N SER A 392 34.45 33.66 -28.53
CA SER A 392 35.50 33.79 -29.53
C SER A 392 35.41 35.06 -30.39
N TYR A 393 34.48 35.99 -30.09
CA TYR A 393 34.30 37.20 -30.88
C TYR A 393 34.17 38.49 -30.04
N SER A 394 33.08 38.64 -29.28
CA SER A 394 32.91 39.77 -28.35
C SER A 394 31.80 39.55 -27.33
N MET A 395 31.88 40.24 -26.20
CA MET A 395 30.80 40.35 -25.21
C MET A 395 30.45 41.82 -24.96
N GLY A 396 29.18 42.10 -24.69
CA GLY A 396 28.74 43.44 -24.31
C GLY A 396 27.23 43.60 -24.40
N PHE A 397 26.81 44.86 -24.38
CA PHE A 397 25.39 45.22 -24.50
C PHE A 397 25.21 46.58 -25.16
N ALA A 398 23.98 46.83 -25.60
CA ALA A 398 23.50 48.11 -26.07
C ALA A 398 22.07 48.39 -25.58
N ASP A 399 21.65 49.65 -25.70
CA ASP A 399 20.26 50.05 -25.50
C ASP A 399 19.31 49.30 -26.44
N LEU A 400 18.12 48.94 -25.93
CA LEU A 400 17.17 48.07 -26.61
C LEU A 400 16.83 48.56 -28.02
N GLY A 401 16.90 47.65 -28.99
CA GLY A 401 16.46 47.92 -30.36
C GLY A 401 17.34 48.89 -31.15
N THR A 402 18.46 49.35 -30.58
CA THR A 402 19.37 50.28 -31.27
C THR A 402 20.34 49.59 -32.24
N GLY A 403 20.38 48.25 -32.23
CA GLY A 403 21.23 47.40 -33.07
C GLY A 403 22.74 47.57 -32.80
N VAL A 404 23.54 46.57 -33.17
CA VAL A 404 25.00 46.59 -32.96
C VAL A 404 25.76 46.53 -34.29
N SER A 405 26.96 47.09 -34.32
CA SER A 405 27.87 46.98 -35.47
C SER A 405 29.18 46.35 -35.01
N ARG A 406 29.22 45.02 -34.97
CA ARG A 406 30.33 44.23 -34.43
C ARG A 406 31.37 43.94 -35.52
N ASN A 407 32.55 44.52 -35.35
CA ASN A 407 33.80 44.12 -36.02
C ASN A 407 34.81 43.67 -34.96
N SER A 408 34.55 42.53 -34.33
CA SER A 408 35.11 42.09 -33.03
C SER A 408 34.75 42.97 -31.83
N CYS A 409 34.16 44.16 -32.03
CA CYS A 409 33.41 44.87 -31.00
C CYS A 409 32.39 45.83 -31.61
N ASP A 410 31.41 46.28 -30.81
CA ASP A 410 30.37 47.21 -31.24
C ASP A 410 30.89 48.65 -31.46
N THR A 411 30.90 49.07 -32.72
CA THR A 411 31.32 50.41 -33.17
C THR A 411 30.14 51.34 -33.47
N SER A 412 28.89 50.92 -33.21
CA SER A 412 27.73 51.77 -33.44
C SER A 412 27.78 53.04 -32.59
N ASN A 413 27.28 54.15 -33.11
CA ASN A 413 27.23 55.42 -32.39
C ASN A 413 25.79 55.87 -32.08
N VAL A 414 24.81 54.96 -32.17
CA VAL A 414 23.43 55.19 -31.73
C VAL A 414 23.41 55.03 -30.20
N ASN A 415 22.89 56.00 -29.46
CA ASN A 415 22.86 56.01 -27.99
C ASN A 415 24.21 55.59 -27.36
N PRO A 416 25.31 56.31 -27.68
CA PRO A 416 26.65 55.84 -27.38
C PRO A 416 26.96 55.76 -25.88
N THR A 417 26.19 56.41 -25.01
CA THR A 417 26.33 56.34 -23.55
C THR A 417 25.85 55.01 -22.96
N LEU A 418 24.94 54.30 -23.65
CA LEU A 418 24.24 53.11 -23.17
C LEU A 418 24.81 51.81 -23.78
N ARG A 419 26.13 51.77 -23.97
CA ARG A 419 26.80 50.67 -24.68
C ARG A 419 28.13 50.35 -24.07
N MET A 420 28.46 49.06 -24.05
CA MET A 420 29.78 48.59 -23.63
C MET A 420 30.20 47.42 -24.49
N CYS A 421 31.50 47.31 -24.81
CA CYS A 421 32.03 46.18 -25.56
C CYS A 421 33.45 45.79 -25.18
N TRP A 422 33.69 44.47 -25.17
CA TRP A 422 34.94 43.82 -24.90
C TRP A 422 35.17 42.68 -25.89
N HIS A 423 36.43 42.51 -26.27
CA HIS A 423 36.87 41.51 -27.23
C HIS A 423 37.11 40.17 -26.52
N THR A 424 36.54 39.11 -27.08
CA THR A 424 36.77 37.73 -26.65
C THR A 424 37.41 36.95 -27.78
N ASN A 425 38.21 35.93 -27.44
CA ASN A 425 38.85 35.04 -28.42
C ASN A 425 39.22 33.72 -27.73
N ASN A 426 38.76 32.58 -28.26
CA ASN A 426 39.09 31.24 -27.75
C ASN A 426 38.99 31.16 -26.22
N ASN A 427 37.81 31.46 -25.67
CA ASN A 427 37.55 31.40 -24.23
C ASN A 427 38.45 32.32 -23.39
N SER A 428 38.80 33.49 -23.91
CA SER A 428 39.62 34.50 -23.22
C SER A 428 39.09 35.89 -23.48
N ILE A 429 39.13 36.76 -22.47
CA ILE A 429 39.00 38.21 -22.67
C ILE A 429 40.34 38.71 -23.19
N THR A 430 40.37 39.34 -24.36
CA THR A 430 41.63 39.81 -24.97
C THR A 430 41.91 41.28 -24.68
N SER A 431 40.89 42.13 -24.82
CA SER A 431 40.97 43.58 -24.58
C SER A 431 39.55 44.15 -24.51
N GLY A 432 39.39 45.42 -24.15
CA GLY A 432 38.11 46.11 -24.17
C GLY A 432 38.09 47.26 -25.16
N TYR A 433 36.96 47.50 -25.81
CA TYR A 433 36.85 48.53 -26.84
C TYR A 433 36.24 49.83 -26.31
N ARG A 434 35.15 49.75 -25.54
CA ARG A 434 34.43 50.94 -25.10
C ARG A 434 33.68 50.75 -23.79
N CYS A 435 33.51 51.88 -23.10
CA CYS A 435 32.65 52.07 -21.95
C CYS A 435 31.83 53.34 -22.19
N GLY A 436 30.58 53.20 -22.59
CA GLY A 436 29.75 54.31 -23.06
C GLY A 436 30.40 55.03 -24.25
N THR A 437 30.54 56.35 -24.11
CA THR A 437 31.16 57.24 -25.13
C THR A 437 32.68 57.15 -25.14
N THR A 438 33.30 56.48 -24.18
CA THR A 438 34.76 56.40 -24.05
C THR A 438 35.30 55.21 -24.82
N THR A 439 36.22 55.45 -25.76
CA THR A 439 36.98 54.40 -26.45
C THR A 439 38.23 54.02 -25.64
N LEU A 440 38.40 52.73 -25.35
CA LEU A 440 39.32 52.21 -24.34
C LEU A 440 40.27 51.12 -24.85
N ASN A 441 40.43 51.00 -26.16
CA ASN A 441 41.26 49.98 -26.79
C ASN A 441 42.71 49.99 -26.24
N GLY A 442 43.03 49.08 -25.32
CA GLY A 442 44.33 48.98 -24.65
C GLY A 442 44.52 49.86 -23.40
N ASN A 443 43.45 50.42 -22.82
CA ASN A 443 43.54 51.33 -21.67
C ASN A 443 43.56 50.59 -20.33
N ASN A 444 44.55 50.87 -19.48
CA ASN A 444 44.69 50.25 -18.14
C ASN A 444 44.23 51.16 -16.97
N THR A 445 43.65 52.32 -17.25
CA THR A 445 43.03 53.21 -16.25
C THR A 445 41.52 52.97 -16.12
N TRP A 446 41.00 51.97 -16.84
CA TRP A 446 39.59 51.57 -16.83
C TRP A 446 39.50 50.09 -16.59
N GLU A 447 38.46 49.70 -15.87
CA GLU A 447 38.14 48.31 -15.54
C GLU A 447 36.75 47.95 -16.01
N ARG A 448 36.60 46.65 -16.24
CA ARG A 448 35.37 45.96 -16.58
C ARG A 448 35.03 45.13 -15.37
N VAL A 449 33.77 45.14 -14.99
CA VAL A 449 33.30 44.50 -13.76
C VAL A 449 32.14 43.60 -14.11
N ILE A 450 32.13 42.44 -13.49
CA ILE A 450 31.00 41.51 -13.46
C ILE A 450 30.59 41.41 -11.99
N MET A 451 29.32 41.68 -11.73
CA MET A 451 28.70 41.42 -10.45
C MET A 451 27.64 40.32 -10.61
N GLN A 452 27.36 39.63 -9.53
CA GLN A 452 26.38 38.56 -9.47
C GLN A 452 25.35 38.80 -8.35
N ALA A 453 24.17 38.22 -8.52
CA ALA A 453 23.12 38.10 -7.51
C ALA A 453 22.37 36.79 -7.77
N ASP A 454 21.62 36.31 -6.78
CA ASP A 454 20.77 35.11 -6.89
C ASP A 454 19.28 35.43 -6.86
#